data_AF-A0A1G1MWU4-F1
#
_entry.id   AF-A0A1G1MWU4-F1
#
_cell.length_a   1.000
_cell.length_b   1.000
_cell.length_c   1.000
_cell.angle_alpha   90.00
_cell.angle_beta   90.00
_cell.angle_gamma   90.00
#
_symmetry.space_group_name_H-M   'P 1'
#
loop_
_entity.id
_entity.type
_entity.pdbx_description
1 polymer ?
#
loop_
_entity_poly.entity_id
_entity_poly.type
_entity_poly.pdbx_seq_one_letter_code
_entity_poly.pdbx_strand_id
1 'polypeptide(L)'
;MFSGDFYYVVCARDTGIYVGIVSGIILMLLLYIPRGKAPTSFPGIFSLILLGLTSIPIVLDAGFSSIGVWLSSNEIRLMTGLFFGFAFSGFLSLVFFEIFTRFSSFSRLQRVRLFGEWWVLAIYMLMPIAVWAAILYLIRYFFYISAVSVFISIWFGNLVLILALNRNRTRKNAALAACIAIFSTAAEMTIVASLRLLLSSYLKIALF
;
A
#
# COMPACT_ATOMS: atom_id res chain seq x y z
N MET A 1 -9.30 -18.07 6.61
CA MET A 1 -8.56 -17.73 7.84
C MET A 1 -9.59 -17.31 8.87
N PHE A 2 -9.83 -18.15 9.87
CA PHE A 2 -10.66 -17.85 11.03
C PHE A 2 -9.76 -17.53 12.21
N SER A 3 -10.15 -16.56 13.02
CA SER A 3 -9.72 -16.44 14.41
C SER A 3 -10.98 -16.24 15.24
N GLY A 4 -11.43 -17.28 15.93
CA GLY A 4 -12.77 -17.33 16.51
C GLY A 4 -13.86 -17.19 15.44
N ASP A 5 -14.87 -16.36 15.72
CA ASP A 5 -16.04 -16.14 14.84
C ASP A 5 -15.82 -15.09 13.73
N PHE A 6 -14.63 -14.46 13.65
CA PHE A 6 -14.37 -13.38 12.70
C PHE A 6 -13.70 -13.89 11.42
N TYR A 7 -14.31 -13.57 10.29
CA TYR A 7 -13.70 -13.70 8.97
C TYR A 7 -12.81 -12.49 8.68
N TYR A 8 -11.51 -12.72 8.53
CA TYR A 8 -10.61 -11.66 8.05
C TYR A 8 -10.90 -11.32 6.58
N VAL A 9 -10.91 -10.02 6.27
CA VAL A 9 -11.21 -9.49 4.93
C VAL A 9 -10.18 -9.95 3.90
N VAL A 10 -8.90 -10.00 4.30
CA VAL A 10 -7.77 -10.49 3.50
C VAL A 10 -6.78 -11.27 4.38
N CYS A 11 -5.80 -11.95 3.78
CA CYS A 11 -4.82 -12.70 4.56
C CYS A 11 -3.85 -11.77 5.32
N ALA A 12 -3.14 -12.30 6.33
CA ALA A 12 -2.16 -11.52 7.09
C ALA A 12 -1.08 -10.89 6.21
N ARG A 13 -0.69 -11.58 5.12
CA ARG A 13 0.27 -11.09 4.15
C ARG A 13 -0.25 -9.87 3.39
N ASP A 14 -1.44 -9.97 2.81
CA ASP A 14 -2.05 -8.87 2.06
C ASP A 14 -2.29 -7.67 2.97
N THR A 15 -2.74 -7.90 4.22
CA THR A 15 -2.84 -6.84 5.23
C THR A 15 -1.49 -6.14 5.43
N GLY A 16 -0.41 -6.91 5.54
CA GLY A 16 0.94 -6.37 5.62
C GLY A 16 1.27 -5.48 4.41
N ILE A 17 1.00 -5.96 3.19
CA ILE A 17 1.25 -5.21 1.96
C ILE A 17 0.48 -3.89 1.97
N TYR A 18 -0.83 -3.92 2.21
CA TYR A 18 -1.68 -2.73 2.19
C TYR A 18 -1.30 -1.74 3.30
N VAL A 19 -1.09 -2.21 4.53
CA VAL A 19 -0.66 -1.34 5.62
C VAL A 19 0.71 -0.74 5.30
N GLY A 20 1.66 -1.54 4.82
CA GLY A 20 3.00 -1.09 4.44
C GLY A 20 2.96 0.00 3.36
N ILE A 21 2.13 -0.18 2.33
CA ILE A 21 1.94 0.82 1.27
C ILE A 21 1.41 2.14 1.86
N VAL A 22 0.33 2.07 2.64
CA VAL A 22 -0.32 3.25 3.23
C VAL A 22 0.64 3.97 4.17
N SER A 23 1.28 3.27 5.10
CA SER A 23 2.22 3.87 6.04
C SER A 23 3.46 4.43 5.36
N GLY A 24 3.96 3.77 4.30
CA GLY A 24 5.12 4.24 3.55
C GLY A 24 4.81 5.51 2.75
N ILE A 25 3.63 5.62 2.13
CA ILE A 25 3.18 6.86 1.49
C ILE A 25 3.05 7.97 2.54
N ILE A 26 2.37 7.71 3.65
CA ILE A 26 2.20 8.70 4.74
C ILE A 26 3.57 9.20 5.23
N LEU A 27 4.52 8.28 5.47
CA LEU A 27 5.87 8.63 5.88
C LEU A 27 6.55 9.54 4.84
N MET A 28 6.44 9.23 3.55
CA MET A 28 7.00 10.07 2.50
C MET A 28 6.39 11.48 2.46
N LEU A 29 5.08 11.59 2.63
CA LEU A 29 4.39 12.88 2.71
C LEU A 29 4.92 13.69 3.90
N LEU A 30 5.05 13.07 5.07
CA LEU A 30 5.56 13.72 6.28
C LEU A 30 7.03 14.12 6.18
N LEU A 31 7.86 13.36 5.46
CA LEU A 31 9.27 13.66 5.29
C LEU A 31 9.52 14.77 4.24
N TYR A 32 8.75 14.83 3.16
CA TYR A 32 9.07 15.74 2.04
C TYR A 32 8.22 17.01 2.01
N ILE A 33 6.91 16.95 2.29
CA ILE A 33 6.01 18.10 2.14
C ILE A 33 6.37 19.26 3.07
N PRO A 34 6.61 19.07 4.39
CA PRO A 34 6.97 20.16 5.30
C PRO A 34 8.28 20.86 4.92
N ARG A 35 9.16 20.16 4.19
CA ARG A 35 10.45 20.69 3.72
C ARG A 35 10.34 21.40 2.37
N GLY A 36 9.13 21.53 1.80
CA GLY A 36 8.94 22.13 0.49
C GLY A 36 9.56 21.29 -0.64
N LYS A 37 9.75 19.99 -0.45
CA LYS A 37 10.40 19.08 -1.40
C LYS A 37 9.40 18.13 -2.03
N ALA A 38 9.65 17.73 -3.27
CA ALA A 38 8.92 16.68 -3.97
C ALA A 38 9.92 15.66 -4.57
N PRO A 39 9.96 14.42 -4.07
CA PRO A 39 10.84 13.39 -4.62
C PRO A 39 10.28 12.87 -5.95
N THR A 40 10.60 13.55 -7.04
CA THR A 40 10.15 13.17 -8.40
C THR A 40 11.22 12.42 -9.18
N SER A 41 12.49 12.48 -8.75
CA SER A 41 13.59 11.80 -9.42
C SER A 41 13.86 10.43 -8.81
N PHE A 42 14.17 9.45 -9.66
CA PHE A 42 14.48 8.08 -9.27
C PHE A 42 15.57 8.03 -8.18
N PRO A 43 15.44 7.10 -7.23
CA PRO A 43 16.44 6.91 -6.18
C PRO A 43 17.76 6.41 -6.77
N GLY A 44 18.86 6.62 -6.04
CA GLY A 44 20.18 6.11 -6.45
C GLY A 44 20.22 4.58 -6.49
N ILE A 45 21.19 4.02 -7.23
CA ILE A 45 21.33 2.57 -7.39
C ILE A 45 21.40 1.82 -6.06
N PHE A 46 22.09 2.40 -5.07
CA PHE A 46 22.18 1.81 -3.73
C PHE A 46 20.81 1.69 -3.05
N SER A 47 20.00 2.76 -3.10
CA SER A 47 18.64 2.75 -2.56
C SER A 47 17.75 1.75 -3.30
N LEU A 48 17.89 1.63 -4.64
CA LEU A 48 17.16 0.62 -5.43
C LEU A 48 17.52 -0.80 -5.00
N ILE A 49 18.80 -1.10 -4.82
CA ILE A 49 19.27 -2.40 -4.32
C ILE A 49 18.65 -2.67 -2.95
N LEU A 50 18.67 -1.69 -2.05
CA LEU A 50 18.15 -1.86 -0.70
C LEU A 50 16.62 -2.11 -0.68
N LEU A 51 15.85 -1.39 -1.50
CA LEU A 51 14.42 -1.66 -1.69
C LEU A 51 14.15 -3.05 -2.29
N GLY A 52 14.97 -3.46 -3.26
CA GLY A 52 14.92 -4.79 -3.86
C GLY A 52 15.17 -5.89 -2.84
N LEU A 53 16.24 -5.76 -2.04
CA LEU A 53 16.57 -6.68 -0.95
C LEU A 53 15.44 -6.75 0.08
N THR A 54 14.81 -5.61 0.39
CA THR A 54 13.68 -5.53 1.32
C THR A 54 12.44 -6.26 0.80
N SER A 55 12.34 -6.47 -0.51
CA SER A 55 11.26 -7.21 -1.17
C SER A 55 11.53 -8.73 -1.25
N ILE A 56 12.76 -9.18 -1.00
CA ILE A 56 13.11 -10.62 -1.07
C ILE A 56 12.36 -11.47 -0.03
N PRO A 57 12.21 -11.06 1.25
CA PRO A 57 11.56 -11.89 2.25
C PRO A 57 10.15 -12.34 1.88
N ILE A 58 9.34 -11.50 1.21
CA ILE A 58 8.01 -11.91 0.76
C ILE A 58 8.07 -12.95 -0.36
N VAL A 59 9.04 -12.85 -1.27
CA VAL A 59 9.19 -13.80 -2.37
C VAL A 59 9.60 -15.18 -1.83
N LEU A 60 10.53 -15.20 -0.87
CA LEU A 60 10.94 -16.42 -0.19
C LEU A 60 9.76 -17.00 0.61
N ASP A 61 9.17 -16.21 1.51
CA ASP A 61 8.06 -16.68 2.34
C ASP A 61 6.87 -17.15 1.50
N ALA A 62 6.45 -16.38 0.50
CA ALA A 62 5.36 -16.76 -0.39
C ALA A 62 5.69 -17.97 -1.25
N GLY A 63 6.86 -17.99 -1.88
CA GLY A 63 7.27 -19.08 -2.77
C GLY A 63 7.37 -20.40 -2.02
N PHE A 64 8.21 -20.45 -0.98
CA PHE A 64 8.49 -21.68 -0.24
C PHE A 64 7.28 -22.19 0.54
N SER A 65 6.46 -21.31 1.13
CA SER A 65 5.24 -21.76 1.82
C SER A 65 4.15 -22.24 0.85
N SER A 66 4.12 -21.76 -0.39
CA SER A 66 3.13 -22.21 -1.40
C SER A 66 3.45 -23.60 -1.95
N ILE A 67 4.73 -23.99 -1.98
CA ILE A 67 5.17 -25.33 -2.41
C ILE A 67 5.37 -26.30 -1.23
N GLY A 68 4.99 -25.90 -0.01
CA GLY A 68 5.01 -26.76 1.17
C GLY A 68 6.38 -27.01 1.79
N VAL A 69 7.41 -26.22 1.46
CA VAL A 69 8.75 -26.36 2.08
C VAL A 69 8.72 -26.00 3.57
N TRP A 70 7.93 -24.99 3.95
CA TRP A 70 7.67 -24.69 5.36
C TRP A 70 6.28 -24.11 5.60
N LEU A 71 5.84 -24.19 6.86
CA LEU A 71 4.63 -23.52 7.34
C LEU A 71 4.98 -22.09 7.77
N SER A 72 4.27 -21.12 7.20
CA SER A 72 4.46 -19.70 7.51
C SER A 72 3.41 -19.23 8.52
N SER A 73 3.87 -18.62 9.63
CA SER A 73 2.99 -18.07 10.66
C SER A 73 2.35 -16.76 10.21
N ASN A 74 1.22 -16.37 10.81
CA ASN A 74 0.56 -15.10 10.48
C ASN A 74 1.45 -13.88 10.76
N GLU A 75 2.29 -13.95 11.79
CA GLU A 75 3.25 -12.89 12.14
C GLU A 75 4.32 -12.72 11.05
N ILE A 76 4.89 -13.83 10.57
CA ILE A 76 5.88 -13.81 9.48
C ILE A 76 5.23 -13.30 8.20
N ARG A 77 4.02 -13.78 7.86
CA ARG A 77 3.25 -13.31 6.69
C ARG A 77 3.00 -11.82 6.74
N LEU A 78 2.57 -11.31 7.89
CA LEU A 78 2.34 -9.88 8.10
C LEU A 78 3.63 -9.09 7.92
N MET A 79 4.72 -9.53 8.56
CA MET A 79 6.01 -8.85 8.52
C MET A 79 6.57 -8.79 7.10
N THR A 80 6.62 -9.92 6.38
CA THR A 80 7.13 -9.96 4.99
C THR A 80 6.26 -9.15 4.04
N GLY A 81 4.94 -9.21 4.20
CA GLY A 81 3.98 -8.35 3.49
C GLY A 81 4.28 -6.87 3.72
N LEU A 82 4.54 -6.48 4.97
CA LEU A 82 4.76 -5.10 5.37
C LEU A 82 6.07 -4.53 4.83
N PHE A 83 7.18 -5.29 4.87
CA PHE A 83 8.44 -4.91 4.22
C PHE A 83 8.27 -4.71 2.72
N PHE A 84 7.56 -5.62 2.05
CA PHE A 84 7.25 -5.46 0.62
C PHE A 84 6.39 -4.23 0.36
N GLY A 85 5.34 -4.01 1.14
CA GLY A 85 4.46 -2.86 1.03
C GLY A 85 5.22 -1.53 1.14
N PHE A 86 6.15 -1.43 2.12
CA PHE A 86 7.05 -0.29 2.24
C PHE A 86 8.00 -0.16 1.05
N ALA A 87 8.63 -1.24 0.59
CA ALA A 87 9.49 -1.17 -0.58
C ALA A 87 8.71 -0.64 -1.81
N PHE A 88 7.49 -1.16 -2.00
CA PHE A 88 6.61 -0.79 -3.10
C PHE A 88 6.10 0.66 -3.01
N SER A 89 5.74 1.15 -1.82
CA SER A 89 5.34 2.56 -1.66
C SER A 89 6.44 3.54 -2.00
N GLY A 90 7.72 3.14 -1.91
CA GLY A 90 8.84 3.97 -2.35
C GLY A 90 8.72 4.30 -3.84
N PHE A 91 8.45 3.29 -4.68
CA PHE A 91 8.21 3.48 -6.11
C PHE A 91 6.90 4.23 -6.38
N LEU A 92 5.84 3.87 -5.67
CA LEU A 92 4.54 4.48 -5.87
C LEU A 92 4.53 5.97 -5.49
N SER A 93 5.36 6.36 -4.51
CA SER A 93 5.54 7.76 -4.12
C SER A 93 6.14 8.61 -5.26
N LEU A 94 7.02 8.07 -6.10
CA LEU A 94 7.55 8.80 -7.27
C LEU A 94 6.43 9.21 -8.23
N VAL A 95 5.56 8.25 -8.56
CA VAL A 95 4.41 8.48 -9.45
C VAL A 95 3.47 9.50 -8.82
N PHE A 96 3.20 9.34 -7.52
CA PHE A 96 2.36 10.27 -6.78
C PHE A 96 2.90 11.69 -6.79
N PHE A 97 4.15 11.91 -6.39
CA PHE A 97 4.75 13.24 -6.36
C PHE A 97 4.90 13.86 -7.75
N GLU A 98 5.17 13.07 -8.78
CA GLU A 98 5.22 13.56 -10.16
C GLU A 98 3.83 14.03 -10.65
N ILE A 99 2.77 13.28 -10.33
CA ILE A 99 1.40 13.71 -10.61
C ILE A 99 1.04 14.94 -9.78
N PHE A 100 1.37 14.94 -8.49
CA PHE A 100 0.96 15.96 -7.52
C PHE A 100 1.64 17.31 -7.76
N THR A 101 2.93 17.33 -8.10
CA THR A 101 3.68 18.55 -8.46
C THR A 101 3.17 19.22 -9.73
N ARG A 102 2.50 18.48 -10.62
CA ARG A 102 1.85 19.04 -11.81
C ARG A 102 0.58 19.83 -11.49
N PHE A 103 0.02 19.72 -10.27
CA PHE A 103 -1.10 20.53 -9.83
C PHE A 103 -0.61 21.83 -9.15
N SER A 104 -1.22 22.96 -9.55
CA SER A 104 -0.73 24.34 -9.33
C SER A 104 -0.45 24.77 -7.88
N SER A 105 -0.90 24.02 -6.86
CA SER A 105 -0.55 24.34 -5.46
C SER A 105 0.84 23.89 -5.08
N PHE A 106 1.33 22.82 -5.72
CA PHE A 106 2.57 22.14 -5.35
C PHE A 106 3.65 22.25 -6.43
N SER A 107 3.39 23.02 -7.49
CA SER A 107 4.39 23.37 -8.51
C SER A 107 5.58 24.15 -7.95
N ARG A 108 5.43 24.75 -6.76
CA ARG A 108 6.50 25.43 -6.02
C ARG A 108 7.41 24.48 -5.22
N LEU A 109 7.09 23.19 -5.13
CA LEU A 109 7.95 22.24 -4.43
C LEU A 109 9.26 22.03 -5.20
N GLN A 110 10.36 22.04 -4.48
CA GLN A 110 11.67 21.72 -5.03
C GLN A 110 11.71 20.24 -5.41
N ARG A 111 11.94 19.95 -6.69
CA ARG A 111 12.17 18.59 -7.17
C ARG A 111 13.48 18.06 -6.61
N VAL A 112 13.42 16.93 -5.93
CA VAL A 112 14.58 16.27 -5.33
C VAL A 112 14.63 14.80 -5.69
N ARG A 113 15.78 14.17 -5.42
CA ARG A 113 15.95 12.72 -5.53
C ARG A 113 15.27 12.01 -4.37
N LEU A 114 14.47 10.99 -4.67
CA LEU A 114 13.95 10.08 -3.64
C LEU A 114 15.13 9.42 -2.91
N PHE A 115 15.09 9.42 -1.58
CA PHE A 115 16.20 8.91 -0.75
C PHE A 115 17.56 9.57 -1.03
N GLY A 116 17.58 10.82 -1.52
CA GLY A 116 18.82 11.57 -1.72
C GLY A 116 19.59 11.83 -0.42
N GLU A 117 18.89 11.83 0.71
CA GLU A 117 19.46 11.96 2.04
C GLU A 117 19.45 10.59 2.73
N TRP A 118 20.63 10.11 3.17
CA TRP A 118 20.78 8.76 3.72
C TRP A 118 19.91 8.53 4.96
N TRP A 119 19.67 9.57 5.78
CA TRP A 119 18.85 9.47 6.97
C TRP A 119 17.37 9.27 6.62
N VAL A 120 16.89 9.79 5.48
CA VAL A 120 15.53 9.50 4.97
C VAL A 120 15.40 8.02 4.66
N LEU A 121 16.40 7.44 3.98
CA LEU A 121 16.44 6.02 3.69
C LEU A 121 16.49 5.19 4.98
N ALA A 122 17.32 5.57 5.95
CA ALA A 122 17.42 4.87 7.23
C ALA A 122 16.09 4.85 7.99
N ILE A 123 15.42 6.01 8.13
CA ILE A 123 14.09 6.09 8.76
C ILE A 123 13.10 5.21 7.99
N TYR A 124 13.13 5.27 6.66
CA TYR A 124 12.23 4.49 5.81
C TYR A 124 12.42 2.98 5.98
N MET A 125 13.66 2.50 6.12
CA MET A 125 13.94 1.08 6.30
C MET A 125 13.65 0.56 7.71
N LEU A 126 13.70 1.44 8.72
CA LEU A 126 13.35 1.09 10.10
C LEU A 126 11.84 1.13 10.36
N MET A 127 11.10 1.97 9.63
CA MET A 127 9.68 2.16 9.84
C MET A 127 8.84 0.87 9.74
N PRO A 128 9.11 -0.09 8.82
CA PRO A 128 8.40 -1.36 8.80
C PRO A 128 8.34 -2.08 10.15
N ILE A 129 9.47 -2.08 10.88
CA ILE A 129 9.59 -2.74 12.18
C ILE A 129 8.72 -2.03 13.22
N ALA A 130 8.73 -0.70 13.21
CA ALA A 130 7.89 0.12 14.10
C ALA A 130 6.39 -0.08 13.82
N VAL A 131 5.99 -0.11 12.55
CA VAL A 131 4.58 -0.37 12.18
C VAL A 131 4.17 -1.79 12.56
N TRP A 132 5.03 -2.78 12.31
CA TRP A 132 4.76 -4.16 12.72
C TRP A 132 4.55 -4.27 14.24
N ALA A 133 5.44 -3.68 15.05
CA ALA A 133 5.28 -3.65 16.51
C ALA A 133 3.99 -2.95 16.94
N ALA A 134 3.62 -1.85 16.28
CA ALA A 134 2.36 -1.14 16.54
C ALA A 134 1.13 -2.00 16.19
N ILE A 135 1.15 -2.77 15.09
CA ILE A 135 0.06 -3.67 14.73
C ILE A 135 -0.09 -4.79 15.77
N LEU A 136 1.02 -5.36 16.25
CA LEU A 136 0.99 -6.37 17.31
C LEU A 136 0.37 -5.82 18.61
N TYR A 137 0.71 -4.58 18.97
CA TYR A 137 0.09 -3.91 20.11
C TYR A 137 -1.41 -3.65 19.89
N LEU A 138 -1.82 -3.35 18.65
CA LEU A 138 -3.20 -3.07 18.26
C LEU A 138 -3.94 -4.30 17.71
N ILE A 139 -3.54 -5.51 18.08
CA ILE A 139 -4.09 -6.76 17.48
C ILE A 139 -5.62 -6.85 17.59
N ARG A 140 -6.23 -6.28 18.64
CA ARG A 140 -7.68 -6.21 18.83
C ARG A 140 -8.39 -5.44 17.69
N TYR A 141 -7.69 -4.50 17.06
CA TYR A 141 -8.20 -3.68 15.97
C TYR A 141 -7.74 -4.16 14.59
N PHE A 142 -7.11 -5.34 14.50
CA PHE A 142 -6.54 -5.85 13.26
C PHE A 142 -7.53 -5.90 12.09
N PHE A 143 -8.79 -6.28 12.36
CA PHE A 143 -9.86 -6.28 11.36
C PHE A 143 -10.06 -4.89 10.72
N TYR A 144 -10.18 -3.85 11.55
CA TYR A 144 -10.38 -2.48 11.09
C TYR A 144 -9.15 -1.95 10.35
N ILE A 145 -7.94 -2.22 10.86
CA ILE A 145 -6.67 -1.84 10.23
C ILE A 145 -6.58 -2.46 8.81
N SER A 146 -6.96 -3.73 8.69
CA SER A 146 -6.99 -4.44 7.40
C SER A 146 -8.01 -3.82 6.45
N ALA A 147 -9.26 -3.65 6.87
CA ALA A 147 -10.32 -3.07 6.03
C ALA A 147 -9.99 -1.65 5.54
N VAL A 148 -9.50 -0.79 6.45
CA VAL A 148 -9.14 0.60 6.14
C VAL A 148 -7.93 0.66 5.21
N SER A 149 -6.89 -0.13 5.46
CA SER A 149 -5.69 -0.13 4.62
C SER A 149 -5.99 -0.62 3.20
N VAL A 150 -6.81 -1.67 3.06
CA VAL A 150 -7.31 -2.17 1.76
C VAL A 150 -8.07 -1.06 1.03
N PHE A 151 -9.04 -0.42 1.69
CA PHE A 151 -9.81 0.67 1.08
C PHE A 151 -8.94 1.83 0.61
N ILE A 152 -8.04 2.32 1.48
CA ILE A 152 -7.13 3.43 1.15
C ILE A 152 -6.23 3.05 -0.04
N SER A 153 -5.73 1.81 -0.09
CA SER A 153 -4.82 1.38 -1.15
C SER A 153 -5.51 1.33 -2.51
N ILE A 154 -6.72 0.76 -2.58
CA ILE A 154 -7.51 0.74 -3.83
C ILE A 154 -7.91 2.15 -4.24
N TRP A 155 -8.39 2.96 -3.29
CA TRP A 155 -8.72 4.36 -3.53
C TRP A 155 -7.52 5.14 -4.09
N PHE A 156 -6.35 4.94 -3.51
CA PHE A 156 -5.13 5.58 -3.96
C PHE A 156 -4.72 5.12 -5.36
N GLY A 157 -4.80 3.83 -5.66
CA GLY A 157 -4.54 3.29 -7.00
C GLY A 157 -5.47 3.89 -8.06
N ASN A 158 -6.78 3.92 -7.76
CA ASN A 158 -7.80 4.53 -8.62
C ASN A 158 -7.55 6.03 -8.82
N LEU A 159 -7.19 6.74 -7.75
CA LEU A 159 -6.82 8.15 -7.83
C LEU A 159 -5.64 8.37 -8.77
N VAL A 160 -4.56 7.61 -8.62
CA VAL A 160 -3.38 7.69 -9.49
C VAL A 160 -3.76 7.45 -10.96
N LEU A 161 -4.58 6.43 -11.23
CA LEU A 161 -5.03 6.10 -12.58
C LEU A 161 -5.88 7.22 -13.21
N ILE A 162 -6.87 7.73 -12.47
CA ILE A 162 -7.74 8.81 -12.95
C ILE A 162 -6.92 10.09 -13.20
N LEU A 163 -6.01 10.43 -12.29
CA LEU A 163 -5.15 11.61 -12.44
C LEU A 163 -4.15 11.45 -13.60
N ALA A 164 -3.67 10.23 -13.86
CA ALA A 164 -2.82 9.95 -15.01
C ALA A 164 -3.57 10.10 -16.34
N LEU A 165 -4.84 9.68 -16.40
CA LEU A 165 -5.70 9.78 -17.58
C LEU A 165 -6.25 11.18 -17.83
N ASN A 166 -6.43 12.00 -16.79
CA ASN A 166 -7.02 13.33 -16.93
C ASN A 166 -6.04 14.35 -17.54
N ARG A 167 -6.28 14.69 -18.81
CA ARG A 167 -5.46 15.64 -19.59
C ARG A 167 -5.67 17.10 -19.17
N ASN A 168 -6.87 17.47 -18.69
CA ASN A 168 -7.19 18.83 -18.27
C ASN A 168 -6.98 18.97 -16.76
N ARG A 169 -5.87 19.62 -16.38
CA ARG A 169 -5.31 19.54 -15.02
C ARG A 169 -5.59 20.80 -14.19
N THR A 170 -6.84 21.01 -13.80
CA THR A 170 -7.23 22.07 -12.85
C THR A 170 -7.43 21.51 -11.43
N ARG A 171 -7.38 22.35 -10.38
CA ARG A 171 -7.64 21.91 -9.00
C ARG A 171 -9.04 21.32 -8.80
N LYS A 172 -10.05 21.88 -9.47
CA LYS A 172 -11.42 21.35 -9.45
C LYS A 172 -11.45 19.92 -9.98
N ASN A 173 -10.63 19.64 -11.00
CA ASN A 173 -10.53 18.30 -11.60
C ASN A 173 -9.80 17.30 -10.69
N ALA A 174 -8.89 17.75 -9.81
CA ALA A 174 -8.25 16.87 -8.82
C ALA A 174 -9.22 16.44 -7.71
N ALA A 175 -10.03 17.38 -7.19
CA ALA A 175 -11.07 17.05 -6.22
C ALA A 175 -12.13 16.11 -6.82
N LEU A 176 -12.58 16.41 -8.05
CA LEU A 176 -13.48 15.54 -8.79
C LEU A 176 -12.87 14.14 -9.02
N ALA A 177 -11.60 14.07 -9.40
CA ALA A 177 -10.88 12.80 -9.56
C ALA A 177 -10.84 12.00 -8.25
N ALA A 178 -10.63 12.66 -7.11
CA ALA A 178 -10.68 12.00 -5.81
C ALA A 178 -12.08 11.47 -5.48
N CYS A 179 -13.14 12.23 -5.75
CA CYS A 179 -14.52 11.76 -5.58
C CYS A 179 -14.83 10.56 -6.50
N ILE A 180 -14.43 10.62 -7.77
CA ILE A 180 -14.60 9.50 -8.71
C ILE A 180 -13.81 8.28 -8.24
N ALA A 181 -12.59 8.46 -7.72
CA ALA A 181 -11.78 7.36 -7.17
C ALA A 181 -12.46 6.71 -5.96
N ILE A 182 -13.08 7.49 -5.06
CA ILE A 182 -13.84 6.96 -3.92
C ILE A 182 -15.01 6.12 -4.43
N PHE A 183 -15.77 6.65 -5.39
CA PHE A 183 -16.92 5.96 -5.96
C PHE A 183 -16.50 4.66 -6.68
N SER A 184 -15.45 4.70 -7.50
CA SER A 184 -14.89 3.51 -8.16
C SER A 184 -14.49 2.44 -7.16
N THR A 185 -13.82 2.86 -6.07
CA THR A 185 -13.39 1.94 -5.01
C THR A 185 -14.57 1.31 -4.29
N ALA A 186 -15.60 2.09 -3.95
CA ALA A 186 -16.82 1.56 -3.35
C ALA A 186 -17.54 0.58 -4.29
N ALA A 187 -17.59 0.89 -5.59
CA ALA A 187 -18.17 0.00 -6.61
C ALA A 187 -17.37 -1.31 -6.74
N GLU A 188 -16.04 -1.26 -6.82
CA GLU A 188 -15.16 -2.43 -6.86
C GLU A 188 -15.35 -3.32 -5.63
N MET A 189 -15.37 -2.73 -4.42
CA MET A 189 -15.61 -3.48 -3.18
C MET A 189 -16.98 -4.16 -3.20
N THR A 190 -18.01 -3.46 -3.68
CA THR A 190 -19.38 -4.00 -3.78
C THR A 190 -19.47 -5.15 -4.78
N ILE A 191 -18.81 -5.02 -5.94
CA ILE A 191 -18.75 -6.06 -6.97
C ILE A 191 -18.02 -7.28 -6.43
N VAL A 192 -16.85 -7.11 -5.81
CA VAL A 192 -16.06 -8.21 -5.24
C VAL A 192 -16.84 -8.91 -4.13
N ALA A 193 -17.51 -8.16 -3.24
CA ALA A 193 -18.36 -8.73 -2.19
C ALA A 193 -19.54 -9.52 -2.77
N SER A 194 -20.23 -8.97 -3.77
CA SER A 194 -21.38 -9.60 -4.42
C SER A 194 -20.98 -10.88 -5.16
N LEU A 195 -19.88 -10.84 -5.91
CA LEU A 195 -19.33 -11.99 -6.63
C LEU A 195 -18.95 -13.11 -5.66
N ARG A 196 -18.35 -12.77 -4.52
CA ARG A 196 -18.01 -13.74 -3.47
C ARG A 196 -19.26 -14.40 -2.88
N LEU A 197 -20.32 -13.64 -2.61
CA LEU A 197 -21.58 -14.19 -2.10
C LEU A 197 -22.22 -15.15 -3.10
N LEU A 198 -22.28 -14.75 -4.38
CA LEU A 198 -22.78 -15.61 -5.46
C LEU A 198 -21.98 -16.91 -5.56
N LEU A 199 -20.65 -16.84 -5.68
CA LEU A 199 -19.79 -18.03 -5.77
C LEU A 199 -19.94 -18.95 -4.55
N SER A 200 -20.06 -18.38 -3.34
CA SER A 200 -20.26 -19.17 -2.13
C SER A 200 -21.60 -19.91 -2.09
N SER A 201 -22.64 -19.35 -2.71
CA SER A 201 -23.94 -20.02 -2.83
C SER A 201 -23.89 -21.18 -3.83
N TYR A 202 -23.22 -21.01 -4.98
CA TYR A 202 -23.06 -22.07 -5.98
C TYR A 202 -22.22 -23.24 -5.46
N LEU A 203 -21.11 -22.97 -4.77
CA LEU A 203 -20.25 -24.03 -4.23
C LEU A 203 -20.93 -24.86 -3.14
N LYS A 204 -21.80 -24.26 -2.32
CA LYS A 204 -22.60 -25.01 -1.34
C LYS A 204 -23.59 -25.95 -1.99
N ILE A 205 -24.13 -25.60 -3.16
CA ILE A 205 -25.06 -26.44 -3.91
C ILE A 205 -24.33 -27.59 -4.60
N ALA A 206 -23.09 -27.40 -5.05
CA ALA A 206 -22.31 -28.43 -5.75
C ALA A 206 -21.65 -29.49 -4.83
N LEU A 207 -21.67 -29.28 -3.51
CA LEU A 207 -21.10 -30.19 -2.50
C LEU A 207 -22.15 -31.06 -1.79
N PHE A 208 -23.41 -30.98 -2.22
CA PHE A 208 -24.53 -31.86 -1.82
C PHE A 208 -25.05 -32.60 -3.05
#